data_AF-A0AAW0ALH8-F1
#
_entry.id   AF-A0AAW0ALH8-F1
#
_cell.length_a   1.000
_cell.length_b   1.000
_cell.length_c   1.000
_cell.angle_alpha   90.00
_cell.angle_beta   90.00
_cell.angle_gamma   90.00
#
_symmetry.space_group_name_H-M   'P 1'
#
loop_
_entity.id
_entity.type
_entity.pdbx_description
1 polymer ?
#
loop_
_entity_poly.entity_id
_entity_poly.type
_entity_poly.pdbx_seq_one_letter_code
_entity_poly.pdbx_strand_id
1 'polypeptide(L)'
;FQIIRNKNLQLIEEIGSGPGYFIHRGKCKGLSVVVKVFNAGVDARKHLEDTVELTKRLLHPNLLRITGISSPLSSNQFIAYEHVYWRDAKGPLARALKDGLLRSIDLGLRMVCSIVAAINYLEVQGVSLQSMQAKNFDVFLDIEDRFVISINPSQSQPTSSFMMEVDDRPWEIFNDLCGQVLTAANHVLHEDTFERNPSLLDILNTLCQDSTSSPSPSLVTSNSRLDFNTIQPDELPPSLLRREYVWRIVQYRQQSLATIAAQIKQDYEFRALTLQRLAWANSSHVHRCAGYIREEVTLASSLAESAVVTHNTPSPMEICPICHQPVSIDEKFRCRCGKLTPGSGSTVKCQRCNFWSHTKCVDCCNEFICECCECTIVVAVEHFN
;
A
#
# COMPACT_ATOMS: atom_id res chain seq x y z
N PHE A 1 25.01 6.60 -23.00
CA PHE A 1 23.73 6.55 -23.75
C PHE A 1 23.92 7.19 -25.13
N GLN A 2 23.00 6.95 -26.08
CA GLN A 2 23.05 7.49 -27.47
C GLN A 2 22.02 8.61 -27.71
N ILE A 3 22.24 9.47 -28.72
CA ILE A 3 21.19 10.39 -29.18
C ILE A 3 20.20 9.63 -30.07
N ILE A 4 18.92 9.68 -29.73
CA ILE A 4 17.81 9.04 -30.46
C ILE A 4 17.06 10.12 -31.26
N ARG A 5 17.00 9.92 -32.58
CA ARG A 5 16.16 10.75 -33.45
C ARG A 5 14.70 10.32 -33.31
N ASN A 6 13.77 11.27 -33.28
CA ASN A 6 12.33 11.01 -33.10
C ASN A 6 11.79 9.92 -34.05
N LYS A 7 12.22 9.94 -35.32
CA LYS A 7 11.80 8.94 -36.32
C LYS A 7 12.20 7.49 -35.99
N ASN A 8 13.17 7.29 -35.10
CA ASN A 8 13.62 5.97 -34.66
C ASN A 8 12.89 5.49 -33.40
N LEU A 9 12.02 6.34 -32.84
CA LEU A 9 11.27 6.06 -31.62
C LEU A 9 9.78 5.99 -31.96
N GLN A 10 9.16 4.88 -31.58
CA GLN A 10 7.72 4.67 -31.67
C GLN A 10 7.17 4.59 -30.25
N LEU A 11 6.33 5.55 -29.86
CA LEU A 11 5.53 5.46 -28.64
C LEU A 11 4.34 4.54 -28.91
N ILE A 12 4.00 3.67 -27.95
CA ILE A 12 2.94 2.67 -28.09
C ILE A 12 1.79 2.98 -27.15
N GLU A 13 2.07 3.11 -25.86
CA GLU A 13 1.07 3.21 -24.80
C GLU A 13 1.62 4.08 -23.67
N GLU A 14 0.79 4.94 -23.12
CA GLU A 14 1.10 5.65 -21.87
C GLU A 14 0.89 4.71 -20.69
N ILE A 15 1.91 4.54 -19.87
CA ILE A 15 1.92 3.62 -18.72
C ILE A 15 1.99 4.36 -17.39
N GLY A 16 2.12 5.69 -17.42
CA GLY A 16 2.16 6.53 -16.24
C GLY A 16 2.41 7.99 -16.61
N SER A 17 2.24 8.87 -15.63
CA SER A 17 2.47 10.30 -15.77
C SER A 17 2.95 10.87 -14.44
N GLY A 18 3.74 11.93 -14.50
CA GLY A 18 4.10 12.71 -13.33
C GLY A 18 4.10 14.21 -13.61
N PRO A 19 4.50 15.04 -12.64
CA PRO A 19 4.52 16.47 -12.82
C PRO A 19 5.45 16.88 -13.98
N GLY A 20 4.88 17.30 -15.10
CA GLY A 20 5.62 17.81 -16.26
C GLY A 20 6.15 16.74 -17.22
N TYR A 21 5.72 15.48 -17.11
CA TYR A 21 6.11 14.42 -18.05
C TYR A 21 5.10 13.28 -18.13
N PHE A 22 5.17 12.53 -19.21
CA PHE A 22 4.48 11.26 -19.42
C PHE A 22 5.48 10.13 -19.59
N ILE A 23 5.10 8.92 -19.16
CA ILE A 23 5.89 7.71 -19.32
C ILE A 23 5.15 6.81 -20.31
N HIS A 24 5.85 6.47 -21.38
CA HIS A 24 5.34 5.62 -22.43
C HIS A 24 6.14 4.34 -22.53
N ARG A 25 5.44 3.25 -22.81
CA ARG A 25 6.03 2.09 -23.46
C ARG A 25 6.27 2.42 -24.93
N GLY A 26 7.41 2.01 -25.47
CA GLY A 26 7.77 2.26 -26.86
C GLY A 26 8.71 1.24 -27.47
N LYS A 27 9.11 1.50 -28.72
CA LYS A 27 10.15 0.78 -29.45
C LYS A 27 11.18 1.77 -30.00
N CYS A 28 12.46 1.45 -29.82
CA CYS A 28 13.58 2.18 -30.42
C CYS A 28 14.39 1.21 -31.28
N LYS A 29 14.42 1.42 -32.61
CA LYS A 29 15.08 0.49 -33.56
C LYS A 29 14.62 -0.97 -33.38
N GLY A 30 13.32 -1.19 -33.13
CA GLY A 30 12.72 -2.52 -32.91
C GLY A 30 12.84 -3.05 -31.48
N LEU A 31 13.66 -2.44 -30.63
CA LEU A 31 13.87 -2.84 -29.25
C LEU A 31 12.86 -2.18 -28.31
N SER A 32 12.23 -2.93 -27.41
CA SER A 32 11.33 -2.37 -26.40
C SER A 32 12.07 -1.46 -25.42
N VAL A 33 11.51 -0.27 -25.20
CA VAL A 33 12.04 0.76 -24.31
C VAL A 33 10.91 1.38 -23.50
N VAL A 34 11.26 1.98 -22.36
CA VAL A 34 10.40 2.99 -21.72
C VAL A 34 10.94 4.36 -22.04
N VAL A 35 10.02 5.26 -22.33
CA VAL A 35 10.31 6.62 -22.74
C VAL A 35 9.62 7.55 -21.77
N LYS A 36 10.41 8.36 -21.07
CA LYS A 36 9.90 9.50 -20.34
C LYS A 36 9.93 10.71 -21.27
N VAL A 37 8.75 11.21 -21.63
CA VAL A 37 8.56 12.36 -22.51
C VAL A 37 8.20 13.56 -21.66
N PHE A 38 9.01 14.62 -21.72
CA PHE A 38 8.73 15.85 -20.97
C PHE A 38 7.70 16.70 -21.71
N ASN A 39 6.78 17.30 -20.96
CA ASN A 39 5.74 18.16 -21.51
C ASN A 39 6.37 19.30 -22.30
N ALA A 40 5.83 19.60 -23.48
CA ALA A 40 6.35 20.67 -24.33
C ALA A 40 6.32 22.01 -23.58
N GLY A 41 7.43 22.76 -23.64
CA GLY A 41 7.57 24.04 -22.93
C GLY A 41 9.03 24.45 -22.76
N VAL A 42 9.24 25.65 -22.22
CA VAL A 42 10.57 26.25 -22.01
C VAL A 42 11.45 25.37 -21.10
N ASP A 43 10.83 24.66 -20.16
CA ASP A 43 11.53 23.87 -19.15
C ASP A 43 11.80 22.41 -19.55
N ALA A 44 11.20 21.91 -20.64
CA ALA A 44 11.32 20.50 -21.03
C ALA A 44 12.78 20.05 -21.25
N ARG A 45 13.56 20.93 -21.89
CA ARG A 45 14.99 20.71 -22.14
C ARG A 45 15.78 20.75 -20.84
N LYS A 46 15.48 21.71 -19.96
CA LYS A 46 16.15 21.83 -18.67
C LYS A 46 15.89 20.59 -17.81
N HIS A 47 14.66 20.09 -17.75
CA HIS A 47 14.35 18.85 -17.05
C HIS A 47 15.10 17.64 -17.60
N LEU A 48 15.21 17.54 -18.94
CA LEU A 48 16.03 16.51 -19.57
C LEU A 48 17.49 16.62 -19.13
N GLU A 49 18.08 17.81 -19.24
CA GLU A 49 19.48 18.09 -18.89
C GLU A 49 19.76 17.79 -17.42
N ASP A 50 18.92 18.30 -16.50
CA ASP A 50 19.05 18.08 -15.06
C ASP A 50 18.95 16.59 -14.70
N THR A 51 17.97 15.88 -15.30
CA THR A 51 17.81 14.44 -15.09
C THR A 51 19.01 13.66 -15.59
N VAL A 52 19.50 13.99 -16.80
CA VAL A 52 20.66 13.32 -17.41
C VAL A 52 21.94 13.60 -16.63
N GLU A 53 22.17 14.85 -16.22
CA GLU A 53 23.36 15.22 -15.45
C GLU A 53 23.42 14.45 -14.14
N LEU A 54 22.28 14.35 -13.45
CA LEU A 54 22.16 13.62 -12.19
C LEU A 54 22.38 12.11 -12.38
N THR A 55 21.80 11.52 -13.41
CA THR A 55 21.70 10.05 -13.53
C THR A 55 22.77 9.41 -14.40
N LYS A 56 23.48 10.16 -15.27
CA LYS A 56 24.43 9.57 -16.25
C LYS A 56 25.60 8.80 -15.62
N ARG A 57 25.94 9.08 -14.36
CA ARG A 57 27.03 8.41 -13.63
C ARG A 57 26.54 7.31 -12.68
N LEU A 58 25.22 7.21 -12.48
CA LEU A 58 24.62 6.27 -11.55
C LEU A 58 24.48 4.90 -12.22
N LEU A 59 25.08 3.88 -11.62
CA LEU A 59 25.06 2.50 -12.10
C LEU A 59 24.70 1.59 -10.93
N HIS A 60 23.42 1.27 -10.81
CA HIS A 60 22.89 0.39 -9.78
C HIS A 60 21.77 -0.48 -10.35
N PRO A 61 21.66 -1.77 -9.99
CA PRO A 61 20.63 -2.66 -10.51
C PRO A 61 19.19 -2.20 -10.22
N ASN A 62 18.97 -1.41 -9.15
CA ASN A 62 17.66 -0.86 -8.79
C ASN A 62 17.46 0.60 -9.25
N LEU A 63 18.27 1.11 -10.17
CA LEU A 63 18.08 2.42 -10.80
C LEU A 63 17.88 2.26 -12.31
N LEU A 64 16.99 3.06 -12.90
CA LEU A 64 16.79 3.06 -14.34
C LEU A 64 18.04 3.51 -15.10
N ARG A 65 18.52 2.65 -16.00
CA ARG A 65 19.64 2.98 -16.88
C ARG A 65 19.17 3.70 -18.14
N ILE A 66 19.74 4.87 -18.39
CA ILE A 66 19.51 5.63 -19.62
C ILE A 66 20.20 4.92 -20.79
N THR A 67 19.44 4.58 -21.84
CA THR A 67 19.99 4.06 -23.10
C THR A 67 20.11 5.12 -24.17
N GLY A 68 19.21 6.12 -24.15
CA GLY A 68 19.32 7.26 -25.04
C GLY A 68 18.48 8.45 -24.63
N ILE A 69 18.72 9.57 -25.31
CA ILE A 69 18.01 10.83 -25.09
C ILE A 69 17.63 11.45 -26.42
N SER A 70 16.64 12.33 -26.43
CA SER A 70 16.33 13.17 -27.59
C SER A 70 17.52 14.04 -27.99
N SER A 71 17.54 14.46 -29.27
CA SER A 71 18.46 15.51 -29.71
C SER A 71 18.13 16.83 -28.98
N PRO A 72 19.14 17.65 -28.64
CA PRO A 72 18.90 19.00 -28.09
C PRO A 72 18.04 19.89 -29.01
N LEU A 73 18.06 19.63 -30.32
CA LEU A 73 17.28 20.35 -31.33
C LEU A 73 15.87 19.75 -31.56
N SER A 74 15.50 18.69 -30.83
CA SER A 74 14.19 18.07 -30.96
C SER A 74 13.10 18.98 -30.38
N SER A 75 11.93 19.02 -31.03
CA SER A 75 10.73 19.63 -30.43
C SER A 75 10.23 18.84 -29.22
N ASN A 76 10.51 17.54 -29.18
CA ASN A 76 10.06 16.62 -28.13
C ASN A 76 11.28 16.17 -27.33
N GLN A 77 11.34 16.58 -26.07
CA GLN A 77 12.42 16.22 -25.16
C GLN A 77 12.06 14.92 -24.44
N PHE A 78 12.95 13.92 -24.47
CA PHE A 78 12.70 12.63 -23.83
C PHE A 78 13.96 11.89 -23.41
N ILE A 79 13.79 10.96 -22.48
CA ILE A 79 14.78 9.96 -22.07
C ILE A 79 14.22 8.58 -22.42
N ALA A 80 15.03 7.76 -23.09
CA ALA A 80 14.76 6.34 -23.27
C ALA A 80 15.60 5.53 -22.29
N TYR A 81 14.93 4.64 -21.57
CA TYR A 81 15.52 3.72 -20.60
C TYR A 81 15.64 2.32 -21.18
N GLU A 82 16.48 1.51 -20.55
CA GLU A 82 16.80 0.17 -21.03
C GLU A 82 15.65 -0.83 -20.99
N HIS A 83 15.70 -1.75 -21.98
CA HIS A 83 15.07 -3.05 -22.15
C HIS A 83 14.31 -3.65 -20.99
N VAL A 84 13.12 -3.15 -20.76
CA VAL A 84 12.27 -3.76 -19.77
C VAL A 84 10.82 -3.49 -20.15
N TYR A 85 10.01 -4.55 -20.09
CA TYR A 85 8.56 -4.42 -20.00
C TYR A 85 8.24 -3.87 -18.62
N TRP A 86 8.31 -2.55 -18.48
CA TRP A 86 7.99 -1.92 -17.22
C TRP A 86 6.49 -1.89 -17.06
N ARG A 87 6.02 -2.33 -15.90
CA ARG A 87 4.72 -1.92 -15.37
C ARG A 87 5.00 -0.98 -14.22
N ASP A 88 4.17 0.05 -14.09
CA ASP A 88 4.06 0.78 -12.82
C ASP A 88 3.90 -0.26 -11.70
N ALA A 89 4.75 -0.16 -10.67
CA ALA A 89 4.88 -1.13 -9.58
C ALA A 89 3.52 -1.48 -8.92
N LYS A 90 2.59 -0.53 -8.88
CA LYS A 90 1.27 -0.71 -8.25
C LYS A 90 0.45 -1.85 -8.87
N GLY A 91 0.51 -2.04 -10.20
CA GLY A 91 -0.27 -3.05 -10.90
C GLY A 91 0.15 -4.49 -10.57
N PRO A 92 1.44 -4.84 -10.69
CA PRO A 92 1.98 -6.13 -10.25
C PRO A 92 1.75 -6.40 -8.75
N LEU A 93 1.91 -5.40 -7.89
CA LEU A 93 1.64 -5.55 -6.45
C LEU A 93 0.16 -5.82 -6.16
N ALA A 94 -0.75 -5.10 -6.81
CA ALA A 94 -2.19 -5.35 -6.72
C ALA A 94 -2.56 -6.76 -7.17
N ARG A 95 -1.93 -7.25 -8.25
CA ARG A 95 -2.11 -8.62 -8.72
C ARG A 95 -1.59 -9.64 -7.71
N ALA A 96 -0.45 -9.40 -7.08
CA ALA A 96 0.10 -10.30 -6.07
C ALA A 96 -0.85 -10.51 -4.88
N LEU A 97 -1.53 -9.44 -4.43
CA LEU A 97 -2.58 -9.51 -3.40
C LEU A 97 -3.72 -10.46 -3.80
N LYS A 98 -4.12 -10.44 -5.08
CA LYS A 98 -5.13 -11.34 -5.63
C LYS A 98 -4.62 -12.78 -5.76
N ASP A 99 -3.37 -12.95 -6.21
CA ASP A 99 -2.78 -14.26 -6.50
C ASP A 99 -2.51 -15.09 -5.23
N GLY A 100 -2.25 -14.43 -4.09
CA GLY A 100 -2.10 -15.14 -2.82
C GLY A 100 -1.19 -14.43 -1.82
N LEU A 101 -1.31 -14.81 -0.55
CA LEU A 101 -0.54 -14.22 0.54
C LEU A 101 0.97 -14.36 0.35
N LEU A 102 1.46 -15.55 -0.02
CA LEU A 102 2.91 -15.78 -0.21
C LEU A 102 3.49 -14.92 -1.33
N ARG A 103 2.77 -14.81 -2.46
CA ARG A 103 3.20 -13.94 -3.56
C ARG A 103 3.18 -12.46 -3.17
N SER A 104 2.21 -12.07 -2.33
CA SER A 104 2.12 -10.72 -1.79
C SER A 104 3.33 -10.38 -0.93
N ILE A 105 3.66 -11.26 0.03
CA ILE A 105 4.82 -11.09 0.91
C ILE A 105 6.11 -11.03 0.08
N ASP A 106 6.32 -11.99 -0.82
CA ASP A 106 7.50 -12.07 -1.68
C ASP A 106 7.70 -10.77 -2.49
N LEU A 107 6.67 -10.35 -3.21
CA LEU A 107 6.78 -9.20 -4.11
C LEU A 107 6.90 -7.87 -3.33
N GLY A 108 6.16 -7.73 -2.23
CA GLY A 108 6.26 -6.57 -1.35
C GLY A 108 7.64 -6.43 -0.70
N LEU A 109 8.24 -7.52 -0.22
CA LEU A 109 9.59 -7.50 0.35
C LEU A 109 10.66 -7.18 -0.69
N ARG A 110 10.57 -7.76 -1.90
CA ARG A 110 11.49 -7.41 -3.02
C ARG A 110 11.43 -5.93 -3.36
N MET A 111 10.24 -5.34 -3.32
CA MET A 111 10.06 -3.90 -3.54
C MET A 111 10.80 -3.11 -2.46
N VAL A 112 10.56 -3.41 -1.19
CA VAL A 112 11.22 -2.72 -0.07
C VAL A 112 12.74 -2.84 -0.17
N CYS A 113 13.28 -4.05 -0.40
CA CYS A 113 14.70 -4.30 -0.62
C CYS A 113 15.29 -3.42 -1.74
N SER A 114 14.59 -3.35 -2.86
CA SER A 114 15.05 -2.63 -4.04
C SER A 114 15.06 -1.13 -3.81
N ILE A 115 14.03 -0.60 -3.14
CA ILE A 115 13.94 0.82 -2.81
C ILE A 115 15.05 1.20 -1.83
N VAL A 116 15.21 0.47 -0.72
CA VAL A 116 16.25 0.80 0.26
C VAL A 116 17.65 0.72 -0.35
N ALA A 117 17.91 -0.27 -1.21
CA ALA A 117 19.19 -0.41 -1.89
C ALA A 117 19.48 0.77 -2.84
N ALA A 118 18.47 1.19 -3.62
CA ALA A 118 18.58 2.34 -4.53
C ALA A 118 18.82 3.65 -3.77
N ILE A 119 18.03 3.95 -2.73
CA ILE A 119 18.18 5.20 -1.97
C ILE A 119 19.53 5.24 -1.23
N ASN A 120 19.92 4.13 -0.59
CA ASN A 120 21.24 4.02 0.04
C ASN A 120 22.38 4.22 -0.97
N TYR A 121 22.25 3.68 -2.19
CA TYR A 121 23.24 3.89 -3.24
C TYR A 121 23.36 5.38 -3.62
N LEU A 122 22.23 6.10 -3.76
CA LEU A 122 22.24 7.54 -4.06
C LEU A 122 22.97 8.34 -2.97
N GLU A 123 22.69 8.03 -1.70
CA GLU A 123 23.36 8.64 -0.55
C GLU A 123 24.87 8.39 -0.59
N VAL A 124 25.31 7.15 -0.82
CA VAL A 124 26.73 6.78 -0.91
C VAL A 124 27.43 7.44 -2.11
N GLN A 125 26.72 7.65 -3.22
CA GLN A 125 27.24 8.38 -4.39
C GLN A 125 27.28 9.91 -4.20
N GLY A 126 26.87 10.42 -3.03
CA GLY A 126 26.86 11.85 -2.73
C GLY A 126 25.78 12.63 -3.49
N VAL A 127 24.71 11.95 -3.94
CA VAL A 127 23.55 12.63 -4.53
C VAL A 127 22.81 13.37 -3.42
N SER A 128 22.70 14.70 -3.54
CA SER A 128 21.95 15.49 -2.57
C SER A 128 20.45 15.16 -2.66
N LEU A 129 19.91 14.55 -1.60
CA LEU A 129 18.50 14.21 -1.49
C LEU A 129 17.67 15.28 -0.75
N GLN A 130 18.32 16.33 -0.23
CA GLN A 130 17.69 17.39 0.57
C GLN A 130 16.50 18.07 -0.12
N SER A 131 16.60 18.29 -1.42
CA SER A 131 15.55 18.93 -2.23
C SER A 131 14.56 17.93 -2.84
N MET A 132 14.75 16.63 -2.61
CA MET A 132 13.93 15.57 -3.20
C MET A 132 12.90 15.07 -2.20
N GLN A 133 11.74 14.64 -2.69
CA GLN A 133 10.65 14.01 -1.96
C GLN A 133 10.30 12.68 -2.65
N ALA A 134 9.48 11.83 -2.04
CA ALA A 134 9.10 10.56 -2.68
C ALA A 134 8.48 10.72 -4.08
N LYS A 135 7.72 11.80 -4.33
CA LYS A 135 7.17 12.13 -5.67
C LYS A 135 8.24 12.40 -6.75
N ASN A 136 9.50 12.58 -6.35
CA ASN A 136 10.63 12.70 -7.26
C ASN A 136 11.11 11.35 -7.78
N PHE A 137 10.48 10.25 -7.37
CA PHE A 137 10.87 8.91 -7.74
C PHE A 137 9.66 8.17 -8.27
N ASP A 138 9.82 7.48 -9.40
CA ASP A 138 8.83 6.51 -9.85
C ASP A 138 9.40 5.11 -9.68
N VAL A 139 8.55 4.17 -9.25
CA VAL A 139 8.94 2.78 -9.04
C VAL A 139 8.31 1.90 -10.10
N PHE A 140 9.14 1.09 -10.73
CA PHE A 140 8.71 0.15 -11.78
C PHE A 140 9.15 -1.26 -11.44
N LEU A 141 8.46 -2.23 -12.02
CA LEU A 141 8.88 -3.63 -12.00
C LEU A 141 9.42 -4.03 -13.37
N ASP A 142 10.60 -4.66 -13.40
CA ASP A 142 11.23 -5.15 -14.62
C ASP A 142 10.81 -6.56 -15.04
N ILE A 143 11.35 -7.02 -16.18
CA ILE A 143 11.06 -8.36 -16.73
C ILE A 143 11.67 -9.50 -15.90
N GLU A 144 12.62 -9.18 -15.03
CA GLU A 144 13.25 -10.11 -14.10
C GLU A 144 12.59 -10.03 -12.71
N ASP A 145 11.39 -9.44 -12.61
CA ASP A 145 10.67 -9.17 -11.37
C ASP A 145 11.51 -8.34 -10.36
N ARG A 146 12.38 -7.47 -10.84
CA ARG A 146 13.16 -6.54 -10.01
C ARG A 146 12.52 -5.16 -10.01
N PHE A 147 12.42 -4.58 -8.84
CA PHE A 147 11.98 -3.19 -8.73
C PHE A 147 13.14 -2.25 -9.01
N VAL A 148 12.88 -1.21 -9.78
CA VAL A 148 13.85 -0.14 -10.01
C VAL A 148 13.18 1.22 -9.87
N ILE A 149 14.03 2.24 -9.71
CA ILE A 149 13.60 3.61 -9.50
C ILE A 149 14.08 4.52 -10.64
N SER A 150 13.18 5.38 -11.15
CA SER A 150 13.54 6.58 -11.90
C SER A 150 13.78 7.75 -10.94
N ILE A 151 14.63 8.70 -11.34
CA ILE A 151 14.81 9.95 -10.59
C ILE A 151 14.32 11.11 -11.42
N ASN A 152 13.52 11.96 -10.79
CA ASN A 152 12.85 13.11 -11.37
C ASN A 152 13.26 14.33 -10.54
N PRO A 153 14.44 14.93 -10.77
CA PRO A 153 14.82 16.14 -10.04
C PRO A 153 13.74 17.21 -10.29
N SER A 154 12.98 17.56 -9.24
CA SER A 154 12.01 18.65 -9.35
C SER A 154 12.74 19.98 -9.36
N GLN A 155 12.16 20.96 -10.07
CA GLN A 155 12.55 22.37 -9.95
C GLN A 155 12.00 23.04 -8.68
N SER A 156 11.44 22.27 -7.73
CA SER A 156 10.89 22.85 -6.51
C SER A 156 12.00 23.64 -5.82
N GLN A 157 11.77 24.96 -5.72
CA GLN A 157 12.65 25.83 -4.97
C GLN A 157 12.81 25.23 -3.58
N PRO A 158 14.04 25.22 -3.02
CA PRO A 158 14.23 24.81 -1.65
C PRO A 158 13.29 25.67 -0.79
N THR A 159 12.27 25.06 -0.20
CA THR A 159 11.49 25.71 0.85
C THR A 159 12.48 25.91 1.98
N SER A 160 12.96 27.15 2.11
CA SER A 160 13.89 27.62 3.13
C SER A 160 13.34 27.35 4.53
N SER A 161 13.48 26.12 5.00
CA SER A 161 13.32 25.74 6.39
C SER A 161 14.73 25.59 6.96
N PHE A 162 15.24 26.69 7.51
CA PHE A 162 16.47 26.75 8.28
C PHE A 162 16.22 26.08 9.64
N MET A 163 16.28 24.75 9.72
CA MET A 163 16.57 24.06 10.97
C MET A 163 17.53 22.89 10.69
N MET A 164 18.65 22.87 11.42
CA MET A 164 19.69 21.85 11.38
C MET A 164 19.19 20.54 12.02
N GLU A 165 18.12 19.95 11.49
CA GLU A 165 17.75 18.59 11.86
C GLU A 165 18.71 17.60 11.20
N VAL A 166 18.96 16.50 11.90
CA VAL A 166 19.74 15.36 11.44
C VAL A 166 19.30 15.00 10.02
N ASP A 167 20.25 14.69 9.14
CA ASP A 167 19.99 14.33 7.74
C ASP A 167 19.21 13.00 7.64
N ASP A 168 17.92 13.08 7.94
CA ASP A 168 16.92 12.01 7.89
C ASP A 168 16.22 11.99 6.52
N ARG A 169 16.64 12.83 5.57
CA ARG A 169 15.96 12.94 4.28
C ARG A 169 15.97 11.66 3.46
N PRO A 170 17.08 10.91 3.34
CA PRO A 170 17.06 9.60 2.67
C PRO A 170 16.08 8.62 3.34
N TRP A 171 15.97 8.68 4.67
CA TRP A 171 15.07 7.85 5.46
C TRP A 171 13.60 8.18 5.19
N GLU A 172 13.25 9.45 5.17
CA GLU A 172 11.91 9.93 4.84
C GLU A 172 11.52 9.52 3.42
N ILE A 173 12.39 9.76 2.43
CA ILE A 173 12.15 9.37 1.04
C ILE A 173 11.90 7.85 0.93
N PHE A 174 12.71 7.04 1.60
CA PHE A 174 12.52 5.58 1.62
C PHE A 174 11.15 5.18 2.18
N ASN A 175 10.76 5.72 3.33
CA ASN A 175 9.50 5.38 3.97
C ASN A 175 8.29 5.86 3.16
N ASP A 176 8.32 7.12 2.73
CA ASP A 176 7.27 7.73 1.92
C ASP A 176 7.08 6.96 0.61
N LEU A 177 8.17 6.57 -0.05
CA LEU A 177 8.10 5.85 -1.32
C LEU A 177 7.54 4.44 -1.16
N CYS A 178 7.94 3.72 -0.10
CA CYS A 178 7.33 2.41 0.21
C CYS A 178 5.84 2.54 0.52
N GLY A 179 5.46 3.51 1.34
CA GLY A 179 4.07 3.80 1.67
C GLY A 179 3.23 4.14 0.45
N GLN A 180 3.71 5.06 -0.40
CA GLN A 180 3.00 5.50 -1.60
C GLN A 180 2.76 4.34 -2.58
N VAL A 181 3.78 3.52 -2.87
CA VAL A 181 3.65 2.43 -3.84
C VAL A 181 2.70 1.33 -3.33
N LEU A 182 2.81 0.95 -2.06
CA LEU A 182 1.95 -0.07 -1.46
C LEU A 182 0.50 0.39 -1.34
N THR A 183 0.27 1.64 -0.91
CA THR A 183 -1.07 2.25 -0.87
C THR A 183 -1.67 2.36 -2.28
N ALA A 184 -0.88 2.76 -3.28
CA ALA A 184 -1.34 2.80 -4.67
C ALA A 184 -1.73 1.41 -5.19
N ALA A 185 -1.06 0.34 -4.75
CA ALA A 185 -1.43 -1.03 -5.10
C ALA A 185 -2.80 -1.41 -4.52
N ASN A 186 -3.08 -1.04 -3.27
CA ASN A 186 -4.39 -1.25 -2.66
C ASN A 186 -5.50 -0.51 -3.42
N HIS A 187 -5.26 0.76 -3.76
CA HIS A 187 -6.22 1.55 -4.53
C HIS A 187 -6.52 0.93 -5.90
N VAL A 188 -5.51 0.41 -6.59
CA VAL A 188 -5.72 -0.30 -7.87
C VAL A 188 -6.56 -1.56 -7.72
N LEU A 189 -6.46 -2.25 -6.59
CA LEU A 189 -7.20 -3.49 -6.36
C LEU A 189 -8.63 -3.26 -5.87
N HIS A 190 -8.82 -2.31 -4.94
CA HIS A 190 -10.06 -2.15 -4.19
C HIS A 190 -10.85 -0.89 -4.55
N GLU A 191 -10.27 0.01 -5.35
CA GLU A 191 -10.88 1.28 -5.78
C GLU A 191 -11.29 2.21 -4.62
N ASP A 192 -10.78 1.98 -3.41
CA ASP A 192 -10.92 2.89 -2.27
C ASP A 192 -9.63 3.68 -2.00
N THR A 193 -9.78 4.97 -1.71
CA THR A 193 -8.68 5.95 -1.52
C THR A 193 -8.28 6.11 -0.06
N PHE A 194 -8.59 5.13 0.81
CA PHE A 194 -8.49 5.36 2.24
C PHE A 194 -7.07 5.10 2.78
N GLU A 195 -6.40 6.18 3.22
CA GLU A 195 -5.18 6.07 4.01
C GLU A 195 -5.52 5.54 5.41
N ARG A 196 -5.23 4.25 5.64
CA ARG A 196 -5.30 3.69 6.99
C ARG A 196 -4.13 4.23 7.76
N ASN A 197 -4.40 5.06 8.77
CA ASN A 197 -3.37 5.44 9.74
C ASN A 197 -3.13 4.22 10.65
N PRO A 198 -2.01 3.48 10.49
CA PRO A 198 -1.79 2.27 11.23
C PRO A 198 -1.06 2.65 12.51
N SER A 199 -1.79 3.03 13.55
CA SER A 199 -1.20 3.07 14.89
C SER A 199 -1.04 1.62 15.38
N LEU A 200 0.03 0.96 14.92
CA LEU A 200 0.48 -0.31 15.52
C LEU A 200 0.90 -0.14 16.98
N LEU A 201 1.12 1.10 17.44
CA LEU A 201 1.24 1.39 18.86
C LEU A 201 -0.05 1.05 19.58
N ASP A 202 -1.23 1.38 19.03
CA ASP A 202 -2.50 0.95 19.62
C ASP A 202 -2.65 -0.57 19.56
N ILE A 203 -2.20 -1.22 18.48
CA ILE A 203 -2.23 -2.67 18.34
C ILE A 203 -1.34 -3.36 19.40
N LEU A 204 -0.07 -2.99 19.48
CA LEU A 204 0.89 -3.57 20.41
C LEU A 204 0.60 -3.17 21.86
N ASN A 205 0.13 -1.94 22.11
CA ASN A 205 -0.31 -1.52 23.44
C ASN A 205 -1.53 -2.31 23.89
N THR A 206 -2.47 -2.62 22.99
CA THR A 206 -3.63 -3.47 23.31
C THR A 206 -3.18 -4.91 23.62
N LEU A 207 -2.25 -5.47 22.83
CA LEU A 207 -1.71 -6.82 23.07
C LEU A 207 -0.84 -6.92 24.33
N CYS A 208 -0.12 -5.86 24.71
CA CYS A 208 0.71 -5.82 25.91
C CYS A 208 -0.09 -5.51 27.19
N GLN A 209 -1.20 -4.78 27.10
CA GLN A 209 -2.01 -4.42 28.27
C GLN A 209 -2.77 -5.60 28.89
N ASP A 210 -3.13 -6.61 28.09
CA ASP A 210 -3.75 -7.84 28.57
C ASP A 210 -2.79 -8.75 29.40
N SER A 211 -1.50 -8.40 29.47
CA SER A 211 -0.48 -9.18 30.20
C SER A 211 -0.21 -8.70 31.63
N THR A 212 -0.94 -7.73 32.17
CA THR A 212 -0.63 -7.10 33.47
C THR A 212 -1.28 -7.77 34.71
N SER A 213 -1.79 -9.00 34.59
CA SER A 213 -2.16 -9.80 35.76
C SER A 213 -1.21 -10.99 35.98
N SER A 214 -0.17 -10.73 36.79
CA SER A 214 0.76 -11.66 37.47
C SER A 214 2.07 -12.03 36.75
N PRO A 215 3.22 -12.04 37.47
CA PRO A 215 4.54 -12.30 36.89
C PRO A 215 4.88 -13.79 36.95
N SER A 216 5.11 -14.41 35.80
CA SER A 216 5.95 -15.61 35.66
C SER A 216 6.53 -15.65 34.24
N PRO A 217 7.85 -15.82 34.05
CA PRO A 217 8.48 -15.75 32.75
C PRO A 217 8.32 -17.10 32.06
N SER A 218 7.24 -17.24 31.28
CA SER A 218 7.16 -18.23 30.22
C SER A 218 6.91 -17.46 28.94
N LEU A 219 7.89 -17.44 28.03
CA LEU A 219 7.68 -17.07 26.63
C LEU A 219 6.72 -18.08 26.03
N VAL A 220 5.42 -17.87 26.22
CA VAL A 220 4.39 -18.62 25.51
C VAL A 220 4.36 -18.03 24.12
N THR A 221 5.09 -18.66 23.20
CA THR A 221 4.69 -18.75 21.80
C THR A 221 3.26 -19.23 21.82
N SER A 222 2.32 -18.28 21.81
CA SER A 222 0.92 -18.57 21.96
C SER A 222 0.45 -19.14 20.63
N ASN A 223 0.63 -20.46 20.48
CA ASN A 223 -0.23 -21.32 19.68
C ASN A 223 -1.66 -21.35 20.25
N SER A 224 -2.11 -20.28 20.91
CA SER A 224 -3.47 -20.09 21.36
C SER A 224 -4.30 -19.91 20.11
N ARG A 225 -4.63 -21.04 19.50
CA ARG A 225 -5.81 -21.20 18.65
C ARG A 225 -6.95 -20.59 19.42
N LEU A 226 -7.30 -19.35 19.10
CA LEU A 226 -8.67 -18.92 19.28
C LEU A 226 -9.49 -19.99 18.54
N ASP A 227 -10.34 -20.71 19.26
CA ASP A 227 -11.34 -21.64 18.73
C ASP A 227 -12.38 -20.84 17.91
N PHE A 228 -11.91 -20.16 16.87
CA PHE A 228 -12.73 -19.99 15.69
C PHE A 228 -12.78 -21.36 15.05
N ASN A 229 -13.97 -21.88 14.75
CA ASN A 229 -14.10 -23.00 13.82
C ASN A 229 -13.51 -22.53 12.48
N THR A 230 -12.19 -22.69 12.34
CA THR A 230 -11.32 -21.87 11.51
C THR A 230 -11.47 -22.37 10.08
N ILE A 231 -12.34 -21.76 9.30
CA ILE A 231 -12.17 -21.83 7.86
C ILE A 231 -10.77 -21.26 7.61
N GLN A 232 -9.85 -22.12 7.17
CA GLN A 232 -8.53 -21.67 6.75
C GLN A 232 -8.77 -20.59 5.68
N PRO A 233 -8.17 -19.39 5.78
CA PRO A 233 -8.38 -18.34 4.77
C PRO A 233 -8.14 -18.83 3.33
N ASP A 234 -7.28 -19.84 3.17
CA ASP A 234 -6.99 -20.50 1.90
C ASP A 234 -8.15 -21.35 1.31
N GLU A 235 -9.17 -21.69 2.12
CA GLU A 235 -10.37 -22.42 1.68
C GLU A 235 -11.52 -21.49 1.28
N LEU A 236 -11.44 -20.20 1.60
CA LEU A 236 -12.45 -19.23 1.17
C LEU A 236 -12.30 -18.91 -0.32
N PRO A 237 -13.42 -18.67 -1.03
CA PRO A 237 -13.37 -18.11 -2.37
C PRO A 237 -12.51 -16.84 -2.36
N PRO A 238 -11.55 -16.68 -3.30
CA PRO A 238 -10.71 -15.49 -3.38
C PRO A 238 -11.48 -14.17 -3.45
N SER A 239 -12.75 -14.21 -3.86
CA SER A 239 -13.65 -13.05 -3.92
C SER A 239 -14.14 -12.57 -2.56
N LEU A 240 -14.07 -13.39 -1.51
CA LEU A 240 -14.52 -13.04 -0.15
C LEU A 240 -13.37 -12.59 0.76
N LEU A 241 -12.13 -12.84 0.35
CA LEU A 241 -10.93 -12.50 1.10
C LEU A 241 -10.34 -11.19 0.58
N ARG A 242 -10.33 -10.17 1.44
CA ARG A 242 -9.68 -8.89 1.12
C ARG A 242 -8.21 -8.98 1.54
N ARG A 243 -7.27 -8.71 0.63
CA ARG A 243 -5.83 -8.64 0.92
C ARG A 243 -5.27 -7.28 0.58
N GLU A 244 -4.45 -6.73 1.47
CA GLU A 244 -3.89 -5.39 1.33
C GLU A 244 -2.48 -5.29 1.88
N TYR A 245 -1.71 -4.33 1.36
CA TYR A 245 -0.44 -3.94 1.96
C TYR A 245 -0.62 -2.82 2.97
N VAL A 246 0.24 -2.81 3.98
CA VAL A 246 0.38 -1.67 4.89
C VAL A 246 1.88 -1.42 5.06
N TRP A 247 2.34 -0.20 4.79
CA TRP A 247 3.70 0.21 5.17
C TRP A 247 3.70 0.80 6.57
N ARG A 248 4.58 0.30 7.42
CA ARG A 248 4.77 0.80 8.78
C ARG A 248 6.07 1.57 8.90
N ILE A 249 5.95 2.81 9.36
CA ILE A 249 7.09 3.62 9.78
C ILE A 249 7.43 3.26 11.22
N VAL A 250 8.67 2.84 11.46
CA VAL A 250 9.19 2.61 12.81
C VAL A 250 9.65 3.96 13.35
N GLN A 251 9.03 4.42 14.45
CA GLN A 251 9.18 5.78 14.98
C GLN A 251 10.61 6.13 15.41
N TYR A 252 11.49 5.14 15.60
CA TYR A 252 12.86 5.36 16.03
C TYR A 252 13.84 4.94 14.94
N ARG A 253 14.58 5.90 14.38
CA ARG A 253 15.71 5.64 13.47
C ARG A 253 16.85 5.03 14.25
N GLN A 254 16.83 3.70 14.40
CA GLN A 254 17.91 2.97 15.07
C GLN A 254 18.99 2.48 14.10
N GLN A 255 18.74 2.55 12.79
CA GLN A 255 19.58 1.89 11.78
C GLN A 255 19.78 2.79 10.54
N SER A 256 20.93 2.63 9.89
CA SER A 256 21.22 3.23 8.59
C SER A 256 20.49 2.48 7.46
N LEU A 257 20.26 3.13 6.32
CA LEU A 257 19.68 2.47 5.14
C LEU A 257 20.54 1.28 4.68
N ALA A 258 21.86 1.39 4.77
CA ALA A 258 22.79 0.29 4.47
C ALA A 258 22.54 -0.93 5.37
N THR A 259 22.35 -0.71 6.67
CA THR A 259 22.07 -1.78 7.64
C THR A 259 20.75 -2.46 7.33
N ILE A 260 19.72 -1.67 7.02
CA ILE A 260 18.39 -2.18 6.68
C ILE A 260 18.43 -2.95 5.36
N ALA A 261 19.09 -2.43 4.33
CA ALA A 261 19.25 -3.13 3.07
C ALA A 261 19.94 -4.50 3.26
N ALA A 262 21.00 -4.54 4.07
CA ALA A 262 21.70 -5.78 4.38
C ALA A 262 20.82 -6.75 5.18
N GLN A 263 20.12 -6.26 6.21
CA GLN A 263 19.25 -7.07 7.06
C GLN A 263 18.09 -7.65 6.26
N ILE A 264 17.35 -6.82 5.52
CA ILE A 264 16.21 -7.31 4.73
C ILE A 264 16.69 -8.29 3.66
N LYS A 265 17.82 -8.03 3.00
CA LYS A 265 18.36 -8.98 2.01
C LYS A 265 18.70 -10.32 2.63
N GLN A 266 19.42 -10.32 3.76
CA GLN A 266 19.78 -11.53 4.47
C GLN A 266 18.52 -12.28 4.94
N ASP A 267 17.65 -11.60 5.67
CA ASP A 267 16.44 -12.21 6.21
C ASP A 267 15.47 -12.64 5.10
N TYR A 268 15.40 -11.96 3.95
CA TYR A 268 14.63 -12.41 2.79
C TYR A 268 15.18 -13.73 2.24
N GLU A 269 16.50 -13.84 2.04
CA GLU A 269 17.12 -15.08 1.56
C GLU A 269 16.89 -16.26 2.53
N PHE A 270 16.77 -16.00 3.84
CA PHE A 270 16.61 -17.05 4.86
C PHE A 270 15.17 -17.29 5.36
N ARG A 271 14.27 -16.30 5.28
CA ARG A 271 12.97 -16.28 5.98
C ARG A 271 11.78 -15.82 5.14
N ALA A 272 11.91 -15.70 3.82
CA ALA A 272 10.93 -15.06 2.92
C ALA A 272 9.44 -15.48 3.06
N LEU A 273 9.10 -16.54 3.81
CA LEU A 273 7.76 -17.13 3.83
C LEU A 273 7.10 -17.23 5.20
N THR A 274 7.72 -16.74 6.29
CA THR A 274 7.15 -16.87 7.64
C THR A 274 7.08 -15.53 8.38
N LEU A 275 6.36 -14.56 7.81
CA LEU A 275 5.92 -13.41 8.61
C LEU A 275 5.04 -13.90 9.76
N GLN A 276 5.15 -13.24 10.92
CA GLN A 276 4.27 -13.53 12.05
C GLN A 276 2.82 -13.29 11.64
N ARG A 277 1.93 -14.23 11.97
CA ARG A 277 0.49 -14.05 11.80
C ARG A 277 -0.11 -13.53 13.10
N LEU A 278 -0.81 -12.41 13.03
CA LEU A 278 -1.48 -11.77 14.14
C LEU A 278 -2.99 -11.73 13.85
N ALA A 279 -3.81 -12.05 14.85
CA ALA A 279 -5.24 -11.84 14.77
C ALA A 279 -5.59 -10.49 15.40
N TRP A 280 -6.26 -9.63 14.65
CA TRP A 280 -6.74 -8.35 15.14
C TRP A 280 -8.14 -8.54 15.75
N ALA A 281 -8.26 -8.21 17.03
CA ALA A 281 -9.49 -8.37 17.79
C ALA A 281 -10.07 -6.99 18.20
N ASN A 282 -10.31 -6.09 17.24
CA ASN A 282 -11.08 -4.87 17.58
C ASN A 282 -12.57 -5.19 17.67
N SER A 283 -13.10 -5.15 18.89
CA SER A 283 -14.52 -5.39 19.15
C SER A 283 -15.42 -4.17 18.90
N SER A 284 -14.85 -3.00 18.65
CA SER A 284 -15.59 -1.73 18.62
C SER A 284 -16.37 -1.50 17.33
N HIS A 285 -16.04 -2.20 16.23
CA HIS A 285 -16.72 -1.99 14.96
C HIS A 285 -18.09 -2.70 14.92
N VAL A 286 -19.07 -1.93 14.45
CA VAL A 286 -20.49 -2.29 14.40
C VAL A 286 -20.83 -3.17 13.19
N HIS A 287 -20.20 -2.89 12.05
CA HIS A 287 -20.32 -3.68 10.81
C HIS A 287 -19.61 -5.03 10.94
N ARG A 288 -20.35 -6.14 10.88
CA ARG A 288 -19.82 -7.51 10.98
C ARG A 288 -20.53 -8.47 10.05
N CYS A 289 -20.15 -8.46 8.79
CA CYS A 289 -20.64 -9.44 7.84
C CYS A 289 -20.07 -10.84 8.16
N ALA A 290 -20.94 -11.85 8.20
CA ALA A 290 -20.53 -13.22 8.43
C ALA A 290 -19.57 -13.68 7.31
N GLY A 291 -18.43 -14.24 7.70
CA GLY A 291 -17.39 -14.68 6.76
C GLY A 291 -16.47 -13.56 6.25
N TYR A 292 -16.59 -12.33 6.74
CA TYR A 292 -15.66 -11.27 6.40
C TYR A 292 -14.27 -11.62 6.94
N ILE A 293 -13.28 -11.64 6.04
CA ILE A 293 -11.87 -11.78 6.38
C ILE A 293 -11.08 -10.77 5.55
N ARG A 294 -10.22 -10.02 6.24
CA ARG A 294 -9.20 -9.18 5.62
C ARG A 294 -7.82 -9.54 6.14
N GLU A 295 -6.89 -9.81 5.24
CA GLU A 295 -5.48 -10.04 5.53
C GLU A 295 -4.67 -8.79 5.14
N GLU A 296 -4.04 -8.15 6.12
CA GLU A 296 -3.12 -7.04 5.92
C GLU A 296 -1.68 -7.56 5.95
N VAL A 297 -0.98 -7.46 4.82
CA VAL A 297 0.46 -7.68 4.71
C VAL A 297 1.16 -6.41 5.17
N THR A 298 1.46 -6.35 6.47
CA THR A 298 2.19 -5.23 7.08
C THR A 298 3.68 -5.41 6.88
N LEU A 299 4.29 -4.51 6.12
CA LEU A 299 5.73 -4.44 5.89
C LEU A 299 6.31 -3.24 6.64
N ALA A 300 7.52 -3.41 7.14
CA ALA A 300 8.26 -2.37 7.84
C ALA A 300 9.72 -2.35 7.38
N SER A 301 10.47 -1.34 7.79
CA SER A 301 11.92 -1.28 7.61
C SER A 301 12.68 -2.40 8.32
N SER A 302 12.06 -3.03 9.33
CA SER A 302 12.56 -4.23 10.00
C SER A 302 11.62 -5.40 9.74
N LEU A 303 12.17 -6.54 9.28
CA LEU A 303 11.39 -7.75 9.06
C LEU A 303 10.82 -8.35 10.35
N ALA A 304 11.45 -8.09 11.50
CA ALA A 304 10.93 -8.50 12.80
C ALA A 304 9.64 -7.75 13.18
N GLU A 305 9.39 -6.59 12.57
CA GLU A 305 8.17 -5.80 12.76
C GLU A 305 7.15 -5.99 11.63
N SER A 306 7.51 -6.78 10.62
CA SER A 306 6.63 -7.15 9.52
C SER A 306 5.75 -8.35 9.92
N ALA A 307 4.46 -8.30 9.60
CA ALA A 307 3.48 -9.28 10.02
C ALA A 307 2.34 -9.38 9.02
N VAL A 308 1.59 -10.48 9.10
CA VAL A 308 0.28 -10.63 8.46
C VAL A 308 -0.77 -10.46 9.53
N VAL A 309 -1.55 -9.38 9.45
CA VAL A 309 -2.60 -9.08 10.41
C VAL A 309 -3.95 -9.47 9.81
N THR A 310 -4.67 -10.37 10.47
CA THR A 310 -6.01 -10.82 10.03
C THR A 310 -7.09 -10.08 10.80
N HIS A 311 -8.03 -9.47 10.07
CA HIS A 311 -9.18 -8.75 10.59
C HIS A 311 -10.46 -9.51 10.25
N ASN A 312 -11.39 -9.56 11.20
CA ASN A 312 -12.72 -10.17 11.02
C ASN A 312 -13.85 -9.12 10.95
N THR A 313 -13.50 -7.84 10.89
CA THR A 313 -14.43 -6.73 10.71
C THR A 313 -13.83 -5.72 9.74
N PRO A 314 -14.63 -5.15 8.82
CA PRO A 314 -14.17 -4.07 7.95
C PRO A 314 -13.83 -2.81 8.75
N SER A 315 -12.86 -2.04 8.24
CA SER A 315 -12.54 -0.73 8.79
C SER A 315 -13.56 0.33 8.39
N PRO A 316 -13.70 1.43 9.14
CA PRO A 316 -14.49 2.57 8.69
C PRO A 316 -14.05 3.05 7.30
N MET A 317 -15.02 3.48 6.49
CA MET A 317 -14.91 3.88 5.08
C MET A 317 -14.52 2.78 4.09
N GLU A 318 -14.26 1.55 4.56
CA GLU A 318 -14.05 0.41 3.67
C GLU A 318 -15.36 0.01 2.98
N ILE A 319 -15.29 -0.39 1.71
CA ILE A 319 -16.41 -1.07 1.05
C ILE A 319 -16.34 -2.56 1.41
N CYS A 320 -17.31 -3.03 2.19
CA CYS A 320 -17.34 -4.43 2.60
C CYS A 320 -17.57 -5.34 1.38
N PRO A 321 -16.70 -6.34 1.10
CA PRO A 321 -16.80 -7.20 -0.08
C PRO A 321 -18.00 -8.16 -0.03
N ILE A 322 -18.65 -8.30 1.13
CA ILE A 322 -19.78 -9.21 1.33
C ILE A 322 -21.12 -8.50 1.06
N CYS A 323 -21.32 -7.31 1.65
CA CYS A 323 -22.57 -6.57 1.50
C CYS A 323 -22.50 -5.42 0.49
N HIS A 324 -21.30 -5.13 -0.03
CA HIS A 324 -21.00 -4.03 -0.97
C HIS A 324 -21.40 -2.64 -0.44
N GLN A 325 -21.50 -2.47 0.87
CA GLN A 325 -21.80 -1.19 1.50
C GLN A 325 -20.53 -0.54 2.07
N PRO A 326 -20.38 0.79 1.95
CA PRO A 326 -19.35 1.52 2.67
C PRO A 326 -19.64 1.47 4.17
N VAL A 327 -18.63 1.19 4.96
CA VAL A 327 -18.71 1.17 6.43
C VAL A 327 -18.71 2.61 6.93
N SER A 328 -19.76 3.04 7.61
CA SER A 328 -19.82 4.40 8.16
C SER A 328 -19.10 4.50 9.52
N ILE A 329 -18.49 5.66 9.80
CA ILE A 329 -17.88 5.97 11.10
C ILE A 329 -18.97 6.11 12.18
N ASP A 330 -20.15 6.58 11.79
CA ASP A 330 -21.28 6.89 12.69
C ASP A 330 -22.28 5.74 12.82
N GLU A 331 -21.86 4.52 12.50
CA GLU A 331 -22.73 3.36 12.61
C GLU A 331 -23.11 3.10 14.06
N LYS A 332 -24.42 3.08 14.31
CA LYS A 332 -24.95 2.83 15.65
C LYS A 332 -25.38 1.37 15.76
N PHE A 333 -24.93 0.72 16.82
CA PHE A 333 -25.40 -0.60 17.20
C PHE A 333 -26.60 -0.49 18.15
N ARG A 334 -27.69 -1.18 17.81
CA ARG A 334 -28.85 -1.33 18.68
C ARG A 334 -29.47 -2.68 18.43
N CYS A 335 -29.48 -3.54 19.43
CA CYS A 335 -30.02 -4.89 19.31
C CYS A 335 -31.09 -5.15 20.37
N ARG A 336 -32.14 -5.92 20.03
CA ARG A 336 -33.23 -6.29 20.96
C ARG A 336 -32.73 -7.07 22.18
N CYS A 337 -31.56 -7.71 22.08
CA CYS A 337 -30.97 -8.41 23.22
C CYS A 337 -30.38 -7.47 24.29
N GLY A 338 -30.50 -6.15 24.13
CA GLY A 338 -30.05 -5.15 25.11
C GLY A 338 -28.54 -4.94 25.18
N LYS A 339 -27.75 -5.65 24.36
CA LYS A 339 -26.30 -5.46 24.33
C LYS A 339 -25.96 -4.18 23.57
N LEU A 340 -25.06 -3.37 24.14
CA LEU A 340 -24.58 -2.12 23.55
C LEU A 340 -23.49 -2.34 22.50
N THR A 341 -22.92 -3.55 22.43
CA THR A 341 -21.87 -3.89 21.47
C THR A 341 -22.19 -5.17 20.69
N PRO A 342 -21.61 -5.31 19.48
CA PRO A 342 -21.79 -6.50 18.66
C PRO A 342 -21.20 -7.79 19.27
N GLY A 343 -20.24 -7.68 20.21
CA GLY A 343 -19.58 -8.84 20.80
C GLY A 343 -18.65 -9.54 19.82
N SER A 344 -18.89 -10.82 19.48
CA SER A 344 -18.19 -11.59 18.43
C SER A 344 -19.11 -12.06 17.29
N GLY A 345 -20.42 -11.81 17.41
CA GLY A 345 -21.41 -12.30 16.45
C GLY A 345 -21.49 -11.43 15.19
N SER A 346 -22.03 -12.01 14.12
CA SER A 346 -22.39 -11.27 12.91
C SER A 346 -23.52 -10.27 13.17
N THR A 347 -23.53 -9.20 12.40
CA THR A 347 -24.53 -8.13 12.48
C THR A 347 -25.26 -7.97 11.14
N VAL A 348 -26.49 -7.46 11.23
CA VAL A 348 -27.33 -7.12 10.08
C VAL A 348 -27.82 -5.68 10.23
N LYS A 349 -27.88 -4.96 9.11
CA LYS A 349 -28.25 -3.54 9.06
C LYS A 349 -29.73 -3.38 8.75
N CYS A 350 -30.43 -2.54 9.51
CA CYS A 350 -31.81 -2.16 9.24
C CYS A 350 -31.86 -1.31 7.97
N GLN A 351 -32.72 -1.68 7.02
CA GLN A 351 -32.83 -1.00 5.72
C GLN A 351 -33.37 0.43 5.80
N ARG A 352 -34.03 0.81 6.91
CA ARG A 352 -34.69 2.13 7.03
C ARG A 352 -33.89 3.17 7.82
N CYS A 353 -33.27 2.76 8.92
CA CYS A 353 -32.60 3.67 9.85
C CYS A 353 -31.11 3.40 10.01
N ASN A 354 -30.56 2.44 9.26
CA ASN A 354 -29.15 2.10 9.26
C ASN A 354 -28.59 1.60 10.61
N PHE A 355 -29.43 1.31 11.61
CA PHE A 355 -29.00 0.67 12.86
C PHE A 355 -28.61 -0.79 12.60
N TRP A 356 -27.57 -1.25 13.30
CA TRP A 356 -27.14 -2.64 13.26
C TRP A 356 -27.65 -3.43 14.45
N SER A 357 -28.03 -4.67 14.22
CA SER A 357 -28.45 -5.64 15.24
C SER A 357 -27.70 -6.96 15.06
N HIS A 358 -27.65 -7.81 16.09
CA HIS A 358 -27.13 -9.17 15.92
C HIS A 358 -28.00 -9.95 14.95
N THR A 359 -27.40 -10.68 14.01
CA THR A 359 -28.15 -11.50 13.03
C THR A 359 -29.09 -12.49 13.72
N LYS A 360 -28.65 -13.11 14.83
CA LYS A 360 -29.45 -14.06 15.62
C LYS A 360 -30.61 -13.45 16.40
N CYS A 361 -30.67 -12.12 16.50
CA CYS A 361 -31.71 -11.39 17.22
C CYS A 361 -32.77 -10.80 16.30
N VAL A 362 -32.63 -11.05 15.00
CA VAL A 362 -33.54 -10.63 13.95
C VAL A 362 -34.21 -11.89 13.41
N ASP A 363 -35.53 -11.88 13.30
CA ASP A 363 -36.26 -12.98 12.67
C ASP A 363 -35.83 -13.07 11.19
N CYS A 364 -35.55 -14.26 10.69
CA CYS A 364 -34.71 -14.55 9.52
C CYS A 364 -35.29 -14.13 8.14
N CYS A 365 -35.76 -12.90 8.01
CA CYS A 365 -36.26 -12.33 6.78
C CYS A 365 -35.15 -11.59 6.04
N ASN A 366 -35.16 -11.67 4.70
CA ASN A 366 -34.17 -11.01 3.83
C ASN A 366 -34.18 -9.48 3.93
N GLU A 367 -35.22 -8.89 4.53
CA GLU A 367 -35.37 -7.45 4.75
C GLU A 367 -35.54 -7.17 6.24
N PHE A 368 -34.43 -6.88 6.92
CA PHE A 368 -34.48 -6.47 8.32
C PHE A 368 -34.97 -5.03 8.44
N ILE A 369 -36.11 -4.84 9.10
CA ILE A 369 -36.57 -3.56 9.64
C ILE A 369 -36.54 -3.67 11.16
N CYS A 370 -35.87 -2.76 11.85
CA CYS A 370 -35.83 -2.80 13.31
C CYS A 370 -37.18 -2.41 13.91
N GLU A 371 -37.46 -2.89 15.13
CA GLU A 371 -38.70 -2.59 15.87
C GLU A 371 -39.03 -1.08 15.91
N CYS A 372 -38.01 -0.22 16.06
CA CYS A 372 -38.22 1.24 16.05
C CYS A 372 -38.84 1.74 14.74
N CYS A 373 -38.47 1.14 13.61
CA CYS A 373 -38.96 1.49 12.29
C CYS A 373 -40.27 0.77 11.91
N GLU A 374 -40.51 -0.43 12.43
CA GLU A 374 -41.79 -1.11 12.27
C GLU A 374 -42.91 -0.35 12.99
N CYS A 375 -42.67 0.12 14.22
CA CYS A 375 -43.65 0.92 14.98
C CYS A 375 -44.05 2.24 14.29
N THR A 376 -43.15 2.83 13.49
CA THR A 376 -43.48 4.07 12.75
C THR A 376 -44.51 3.83 11.63
N ILE A 377 -44.59 2.60 11.09
CA ILE A 377 -45.55 2.25 10.02
C ILE A 377 -46.96 2.17 10.59
N VAL A 378 -47.11 1.51 11.75
CA VAL A 378 -48.42 1.26 12.35
C VAL A 378 -49.10 2.58 12.72
N VAL A 379 -48.35 3.54 13.28
CA VAL A 379 -48.88 4.87 13.64
C VAL A 379 -49.23 5.70 12.40
N ALA A 380 -48.52 5.55 11.28
CA ALA A 380 -48.85 6.26 10.05
C ALA A 380 -50.11 5.72 9.36
N VAL A 381 -50.37 4.41 9.46
CA VAL A 381 -51.57 3.79 8.87
C VAL A 381 -52.83 4.09 9.69
N GLU A 382 -52.70 4.23 11.01
CA GLU A 382 -53.82 4.61 11.89
C GLU A 382 -54.24 6.08 11.79
N HIS A 383 -53.43 6.96 11.18
CA HIS A 383 -53.78 8.36 10.92
C HIS A 383 -54.41 8.62 9.54
N PHE A 384 -54.47 7.59 8.67
CA PHE A 384 -55.05 7.68 7.32
C PHE A 384 -56.35 6.86 7.14
N ASN A 385 -56.85 6.25 8.21
CA ASN A 385 -58.22 5.74 8.33
C ASN A 385 -58.97 6.57 9.37
#